data_AF-A0A1I2TLW4-F1
#
_entry.id   AF-A0A1I2TLW4-F1
#
_cell.length_a   1.000
_cell.length_b   1.000
_cell.length_c   1.000
_cell.angle_alpha   90.00
_cell.angle_beta   90.00
_cell.angle_gamma   90.00
#
_symmetry.space_group_name_H-M   'P 1'
#
loop_
_entity.id
_entity.type
_entity.pdbx_description
1 polymer ?
#
loop_
_entity_poly.entity_id
_entity_poly.type
_entity_poly.pdbx_seq_one_letter_code
_entity_poly.pdbx_strand_id
1 'polypeptide(L)'
;MLAMLAWQTAMAQQALPDPTRPPPEVLLPPADKALPAVPAATGPQLQSVLLARRPGGRRLAVIDGAIVPLGGKVDGAILVEVRESAVVLQRGKRKQVLKLVSSGHEKAQQP
;
A
#
# COMPACT_ATOMS: atom_id res chain seq x y z
N MET A 1 46.33 -62.91 -4.82
CA MET A 1 46.72 -61.65 -4.16
C MET A 1 45.94 -60.53 -4.87
N LEU A 2 44.67 -60.33 -4.51
CA LEU A 2 43.70 -59.61 -5.35
C LEU A 2 43.09 -58.40 -4.61
N ALA A 3 43.36 -57.23 -5.19
CA ALA A 3 42.52 -56.05 -5.32
C ALA A 3 41.88 -55.41 -4.06
N MET A 4 42.50 -54.31 -3.63
CA MET A 4 41.84 -53.17 -2.98
C MET A 4 40.67 -52.67 -3.84
N LEU A 5 39.48 -52.52 -3.27
CA LEU A 5 38.38 -51.76 -3.86
C LEU A 5 38.05 -50.59 -2.92
N ALA A 6 38.38 -49.38 -3.37
CA ALA A 6 38.15 -48.14 -2.65
C ALA A 6 36.64 -47.88 -2.55
N TRP A 7 36.15 -47.78 -1.31
CA TRP A 7 34.76 -47.41 -1.01
C TRP A 7 34.61 -45.89 -1.11
N GLN A 8 34.10 -45.40 -2.24
CA GLN A 8 33.79 -43.99 -2.46
C GLN A 8 32.44 -43.68 -1.79
N THR A 9 32.46 -43.06 -0.61
CA THR A 9 31.25 -42.55 0.04
C THR A 9 30.79 -41.27 -0.65
N ALA A 10 29.70 -41.34 -1.42
CA ALA A 10 29.04 -40.17 -1.99
C ALA A 10 28.42 -39.32 -0.86
N MET A 11 29.06 -38.20 -0.55
CA MET A 11 28.51 -37.19 0.37
C MET A 11 27.34 -36.47 -0.34
N ALA A 12 26.10 -36.83 0.01
CA ALA A 12 24.92 -36.11 -0.44
C ALA A 12 24.91 -34.70 0.20
N GLN A 13 25.09 -33.67 -0.62
CA GLN A 13 24.96 -32.27 -0.19
C GLN A 13 23.49 -32.01 0.16
N GLN A 14 23.18 -31.96 1.45
CA GLN A 14 21.85 -31.59 1.93
C GLN A 14 21.61 -30.12 1.58
N ALA A 15 20.74 -29.87 0.59
CA ALA A 15 20.35 -28.51 0.20
C ALA A 15 19.76 -27.79 1.42
N LEU A 16 20.41 -26.70 1.84
CA LEU A 16 19.96 -25.87 2.95
C LEU A 16 18.62 -25.21 2.54
N PRO A 17 17.50 -25.46 3.25
CA PRO A 17 16.22 -24.88 2.88
C PRO A 17 16.29 -23.35 3.00
N ASP A 18 15.92 -22.66 1.92
CA ASP A 18 15.91 -21.21 1.85
C ASP A 18 14.79 -20.64 2.75
N PRO A 19 15.12 -19.82 3.76
CA PRO A 19 14.12 -19.25 4.67
C PRO A 19 13.25 -18.18 4.01
N THR A 20 13.59 -17.72 2.82
CA THR A 20 12.78 -16.79 2.02
C THR A 20 11.75 -17.49 1.14
N ARG A 21 11.69 -18.84 1.18
CA ARG A 21 10.71 -19.58 0.41
C ARG A 21 9.29 -19.23 0.90
N PRO A 22 8.45 -18.61 0.06
CA PRO A 22 7.11 -18.22 0.47
C PRO A 22 6.24 -19.46 0.72
N PRO A 23 5.21 -19.37 1.59
CA PRO A 23 4.25 -20.44 1.79
C PRO A 23 3.64 -20.90 0.46
N PRO A 24 3.37 -22.21 0.28
CA PRO A 24 2.82 -22.75 -0.97
C PRO A 24 1.49 -22.12 -1.38
N GLU A 25 0.75 -21.56 -0.43
CA GLU A 25 -0.50 -20.82 -0.64
C GLU A 25 -0.30 -19.55 -1.49
N VAL A 26 0.90 -18.95 -1.46
CA VAL A 26 1.27 -17.79 -2.29
C VAL A 26 1.53 -18.19 -3.75
N LEU A 27 1.92 -19.46 -3.99
CA LEU A 27 2.13 -19.99 -5.34
C LEU A 27 0.82 -20.42 -6.02
N LEU A 28 -0.28 -20.55 -5.26
CA LEU A 28 -1.58 -20.84 -5.84
C LEU A 28 -2.09 -19.60 -6.59
N PRO A 29 -2.55 -19.73 -7.84
CA PRO A 29 -3.28 -18.65 -8.47
C PRO A 29 -4.46 -18.27 -7.58
N PRO A 30 -4.73 -16.97 -7.38
CA PRO A 30 -5.86 -16.57 -6.57
C PRO A 30 -7.11 -17.24 -7.13
N ALA A 31 -7.81 -18.02 -6.30
CA ALA A 31 -9.15 -18.48 -6.64
C ALA A 31 -9.97 -17.24 -6.99
N ASP A 32 -10.71 -17.27 -8.10
CA ASP A 32 -11.58 -16.20 -8.60
C ASP A 32 -12.64 -15.83 -7.55
N LYS A 33 -12.20 -15.13 -6.50
CA LYS A 33 -13.06 -14.48 -5.54
C LYS A 33 -13.37 -13.16 -6.20
N ALA A 34 -14.49 -13.12 -6.93
CA ALA A 34 -15.06 -11.90 -7.47
C ALA A 34 -15.13 -10.87 -6.34
N LEU A 35 -14.15 -9.96 -6.31
CA LEU A 35 -14.14 -8.85 -5.39
C LEU A 35 -15.37 -8.00 -5.73
N PRO A 36 -16.18 -7.59 -4.76
CA PRO A 36 -17.24 -6.63 -5.03
C PRO A 36 -16.60 -5.42 -5.70
N ALA A 37 -17.07 -5.09 -6.91
CA ALA A 37 -16.58 -3.95 -7.66
C ALA A 37 -16.89 -2.69 -6.84
N VAL A 38 -15.88 -2.18 -6.14
CA VAL A 38 -15.95 -0.86 -5.54
C VAL A 38 -16.09 0.12 -6.70
N PRO A 39 -17.15 0.93 -6.79
CA PRO A 39 -17.28 1.89 -7.86
C PRO A 39 -16.04 2.78 -7.87
N ALA A 40 -15.31 2.77 -8.99
CA ALA A 40 -14.17 3.64 -9.18
C ALA A 40 -14.66 5.09 -9.06
N ALA A 41 -14.27 5.77 -7.99
CA ALA A 41 -14.59 7.18 -7.82
C ALA A 41 -14.02 7.93 -9.03
N THR A 42 -14.88 8.51 -9.86
CA THR A 42 -14.49 9.18 -11.13
C THR A 42 -13.90 10.58 -10.90
N GLY A 43 -13.25 10.81 -9.76
CA GLY A 43 -12.74 12.10 -9.34
C GLY A 43 -11.52 11.98 -8.43
N PRO A 44 -10.90 13.11 -8.07
CA PRO A 44 -9.64 13.09 -7.36
C PRO A 44 -9.76 12.35 -6.04
N GLN A 45 -8.81 11.44 -5.79
CA GLN A 45 -8.85 10.54 -4.66
C GLN A 45 -7.71 10.86 -3.69
N LEU A 46 -8.01 10.88 -2.39
CA LEU A 46 -7.01 11.04 -1.35
C LEU A 46 -6.39 9.69 -0.99
N GLN A 47 -5.09 9.51 -1.22
CA GLN A 47 -4.38 8.28 -0.88
C GLN A 47 -3.60 8.37 0.45
N SER A 48 -3.07 9.53 0.81
CA SER A 48 -2.42 9.72 2.12
C SER A 48 -2.34 11.18 2.54
N VAL A 49 -2.11 11.40 3.83
CA VAL A 49 -1.82 12.72 4.43
C VAL A 49 -0.61 12.64 5.32
N LEU A 50 0.26 13.65 5.23
CA LEU A 50 1.35 13.86 6.17
C LEU A 50 1.05 15.08 7.03
N LEU A 51 0.98 14.84 8.34
CA LEU A 51 0.80 15.86 9.36
C LEU A 51 2.04 15.86 10.27
N ALA A 52 2.92 16.82 10.08
CA ALA A 52 4.02 17.01 11.01
C ALA A 52 3.51 17.54 12.36
N ARG A 53 3.87 16.86 13.45
CA ARG A 53 3.42 17.18 14.82
C ARG A 53 4.15 18.37 15.45
N ARG A 54 5.24 18.84 14.84
CA ARG A 54 6.00 20.00 15.33
C ARG A 54 5.27 21.32 14.99
N PRO A 55 5.35 22.36 15.84
CA PRO A 55 4.89 23.70 15.49
C PRO A 55 5.55 24.17 14.17
N GLY A 56 4.75 24.72 13.26
CA GLY A 56 5.21 25.08 11.90
C GLY A 56 5.53 23.88 10.99
N GLY A 57 5.15 22.66 11.40
CA GLY A 57 5.35 21.45 10.65
C GLY A 57 4.61 21.44 9.30
N ARG A 58 5.20 20.72 8.32
CA ARG A 58 4.62 20.57 6.98
C ARG A 58 3.33 19.76 7.02
N ARG A 59 2.33 20.24 6.27
CA ARG A 59 1.08 19.54 5.99
C ARG A 59 0.99 19.29 4.49
N LEU A 60 0.95 18.02 4.10
CA LEU A 60 0.93 17.58 2.70
C LEU A 60 -0.14 16.51 2.52
N ALA A 61 -0.69 16.41 1.32
CA ALA A 61 -1.59 15.35 0.91
C ALA A 61 -1.07 14.69 -0.36
N VAL A 62 -1.30 13.39 -0.52
CA VAL A 62 -1.11 12.69 -1.78
C VAL A 62 -2.49 12.51 -2.42
N ILE A 63 -2.68 13.16 -3.56
CA ILE A 63 -3.94 13.17 -4.33
C ILE A 63 -3.61 12.70 -5.73
N ASP A 64 -4.23 11.60 -6.15
CA ASP A 64 -3.96 10.89 -7.41
C ASP A 64 -2.47 10.63 -7.66
N GLY A 65 -1.72 10.35 -6.60
CA GLY A 65 -0.27 10.12 -6.66
C GLY A 65 0.59 11.40 -6.67
N ALA A 66 -0.01 12.58 -6.77
CA ALA A 66 0.70 13.85 -6.69
C ALA A 66 0.81 14.34 -5.24
N ILE A 67 2.00 14.83 -4.86
CA ILE A 67 2.24 15.46 -3.55
C ILE A 67 1.77 16.92 -3.61
N VAL A 68 0.72 17.24 -2.87
CA VAL A 68 0.10 18.56 -2.81
C VAL A 68 0.32 19.17 -1.42
N PRO A 69 1.11 20.25 -1.28
CA PRO A 69 1.24 20.97 -0.02
C PRO A 69 -0.02 21.77 0.29
N LEU A 70 -0.24 22.13 1.56
CA LEU A 70 -1.28 23.09 1.92
C LEU A 70 -1.09 24.41 1.12
N GLY A 71 -2.15 24.90 0.49
CA GLY A 71 -2.13 26.02 -0.45
C GLY A 71 -1.73 25.63 -1.89
N GLY A 72 -1.28 24.40 -2.12
CA GLY A 72 -0.97 23.86 -3.43
C GLY A 72 -2.23 23.59 -4.28
N LYS A 73 -2.03 23.39 -5.58
CA LYS A 73 -3.11 23.20 -6.56
C LYS A 73 -3.05 21.81 -7.19
N VAL A 74 -4.21 21.17 -7.35
CA VAL A 74 -4.39 19.89 -8.06
C VAL A 74 -5.68 19.96 -8.88
N ASP A 75 -5.61 19.61 -10.17
CA ASP A 75 -6.73 19.64 -11.11
C ASP A 75 -7.60 20.91 -11.02
N GLY A 76 -6.99 22.09 -10.91
CA GLY A 76 -7.75 23.33 -10.85
C GLY A 76 -8.36 23.67 -9.47
N ALA A 77 -8.18 22.84 -8.46
CA ALA A 77 -8.60 23.08 -7.07
C ALA A 77 -7.41 23.36 -6.15
N ILE A 78 -7.59 24.18 -5.13
CA ILE A 78 -6.56 24.53 -4.13
C ILE A 78 -6.79 23.71 -2.87
N LEU A 79 -5.73 23.11 -2.32
CA LEU A 79 -5.78 22.43 -1.04
C LEU A 79 -5.81 23.45 0.10
N VAL A 80 -6.99 23.64 0.71
CA VAL A 80 -7.21 24.68 1.72
C VAL A 80 -7.17 24.14 3.15
N GLU A 81 -7.32 22.83 3.32
CA GLU A 81 -7.30 22.21 4.64
C GLU A 81 -6.81 20.76 4.57
N VAL A 82 -5.98 20.36 5.55
CA VAL A 82 -5.47 18.98 5.71
C VAL A 82 -5.79 18.52 7.13
N ARG A 83 -6.54 17.42 7.24
CA ARG A 83 -6.89 16.69 8.48
C ARG A 83 -6.31 15.28 8.43
N GLU A 84 -6.45 14.54 9.53
CA GLU A 84 -5.90 13.18 9.69
C GLU A 84 -6.46 12.15 8.70
N SER A 85 -7.73 12.26 8.34
CA SER A 85 -8.40 11.30 7.45
C SER A 85 -9.11 11.95 6.26
N ALA A 86 -8.93 13.26 6.08
CA ALA A 86 -9.61 14.01 5.04
C ALA A 86 -8.85 15.28 4.64
N VAL A 87 -9.12 15.76 3.44
CA VAL A 87 -8.66 17.06 2.95
C VAL A 87 -9.80 17.84 2.33
N VAL A 88 -9.66 19.17 2.29
CA VAL A 88 -10.62 20.06 1.65
C VAL A 88 -9.96 20.75 0.47
N LEU A 89 -10.53 20.53 -0.71
CA LEU A 89 -10.17 21.20 -1.96
C LEU A 89 -11.16 22.32 -2.24
N GLN A 90 -10.67 23.46 -2.70
CA GLN A 90 -11.49 24.60 -3.12
C GLN A 90 -11.31 24.88 -4.61
N ARG A 91 -12.40 24.80 -5.37
CA ARG A 91 -12.45 25.20 -6.79
C ARG A 91 -13.37 26.41 -6.92
N GLY A 92 -12.77 27.60 -7.00
CA GLY A 92 -13.51 28.86 -6.97
C GLY A 92 -14.29 29.01 -5.65
N LYS A 93 -15.63 29.02 -5.72
CA LYS A 93 -16.52 29.11 -4.56
C LYS A 93 -16.95 27.74 -3.99
N ARG A 94 -16.65 26.63 -4.68
CA ARG A 94 -17.06 25.29 -4.27
C ARG A 94 -15.96 24.65 -3.41
N LYS A 95 -16.35 24.04 -2.30
CA LYS A 95 -15.47 23.21 -1.47
C LYS A 95 -15.84 21.74 -1.66
N GLN A 96 -14.84 20.89 -1.82
CA GLN A 96 -14.97 19.45 -1.96
C GLN A 96 -14.12 18.78 -0.88
N VAL A 97 -14.72 17.85 -0.13
CA VAL A 97 -14.02 17.08 0.88
C VAL A 97 -13.64 15.74 0.29
N LEU A 98 -12.34 15.43 0.29
CA LEU A 98 -11.85 14.11 -0.07
C LEU A 98 -11.52 13.35 1.21
N LYS A 99 -12.10 12.16 1.36
CA LYS A 99 -11.79 11.25 2.47
C LYS A 99 -10.73 10.26 2.02
N LEU A 100 -9.89 9.85 2.96
CA LEU A 100 -8.88 8.83 2.74
C LEU A 100 -9.58 7.54 2.31
N VAL A 101 -9.20 6.98 1.18
CA VAL A 101 -9.67 5.64 0.82
C VAL A 101 -9.05 4.63 1.77
N SER A 102 -9.90 3.85 2.45
CA SER A 102 -9.44 2.75 3.29
C SER A 102 -8.93 1.62 2.39
N SER A 103 -7.62 1.46 2.30
CA SER A 103 -7.00 0.27 1.74
C SER A 103 -7.19 -0.90 2.71
N GLY A 104 -8.37 -1.52 2.73
CA GLY A 104 -8.60 -2.84 3.32
C GLY A 104 -8.35 -3.03 4.84
N HIS A 105 -7.99 -2.00 5.60
CA HIS A 105 -7.98 -2.06 7.07
C HIS A 105 -9.28 -1.50 7.64
N GLU A 106 -10.42 -1.95 7.09
CA GLU A 106 -11.65 -1.94 7.88
C GLU A 106 -11.43 -2.98 8.98
N LYS A 107 -10.87 -2.55 10.13
CA LYS A 107 -11.04 -3.32 11.36
C LYS A 107 -12.54 -3.46 11.50
N ALA A 108 -13.03 -4.67 11.24
CA ALA A 108 -14.35 -5.09 11.63
C ALA A 108 -14.49 -4.68 13.10
N GLN A 109 -15.28 -3.63 13.33
CA GLN A 109 -15.79 -3.28 14.63
C GLN A 109 -16.72 -4.45 14.98
N GLN A 110 -16.15 -5.53 15.51
CA GLN A 110 -16.89 -6.66 16.04
C GLN A 110 -17.65 -6.14 17.27
N PRO A 111 -18.99 -6.32 17.32
CA PRO A 111 -19.80 -5.99 18.48
C PRO A 111 -19.48 -6.91 19.67
#